data_AF-A0A2D0KMM2-F1
#
_entry.id   AF-A0A2D0KMM2-F1
#
_cell.length_a   1.000
_cell.length_b   1.000
_cell.length_c   1.000
_cell.angle_alpha   90.00
_cell.angle_beta   90.00
_cell.angle_gamma   90.00
#
_symmetry.space_group_name_H-M   'P 1'
#
loop_
_entity.id
_entity.type
_entity.pdbx_description
1 polymer ?
#
loop_
_entity_poly.entity_id
_entity_poly.type
_entity_poly.pdbx_seq_one_letter_code
_entity_poly.pdbx_strand_id
1 'polypeptide(L)'
;MTVSIGLIKWPEDSKSCVQLYLDFLLRVTDMLNITFKDCENDPIQITREYLKDSKKETEREASLSFWWNYVDNCDGIRNFKDKPIVMARLAICFLSIKEKDTPEIGEHLSWFIEVLGFLRLDLSKVIVFMGEHFEFNQKE
;
A
#
# COMPACT_ATOMS: atom_id res chain seq x y z
N MET A 1 10.78 -15.25 -15.71
CA MET A 1 9.46 -14.62 -15.96
C MET A 1 9.60 -13.13 -15.72
N THR A 2 9.13 -12.29 -16.64
CA THR A 2 9.13 -10.83 -16.43
C THR A 2 7.87 -10.49 -15.63
N VAL A 3 8.03 -10.22 -14.33
CA VAL A 3 6.94 -9.76 -13.47
C VAL A 3 6.66 -8.30 -13.82
N SER A 4 5.44 -8.01 -14.25
CA SER A 4 5.01 -6.65 -14.63
C SER A 4 3.66 -6.34 -14.00
N ILE A 5 3.55 -5.19 -13.35
CA ILE A 5 2.31 -4.75 -12.70
C ILE A 5 1.14 -4.71 -13.70
N GLY A 6 1.39 -4.26 -14.93
CA GLY A 6 0.38 -4.21 -15.99
C GLY A 6 -0.07 -5.58 -16.52
N LEU A 7 0.54 -6.67 -16.09
CA LEU A 7 0.11 -8.03 -16.42
C LEU A 7 -0.62 -8.72 -15.26
N ILE A 8 -0.73 -8.08 -14.10
CA ILE A 8 -1.46 -8.64 -12.97
C ILE A 8 -2.92 -8.84 -13.37
N LYS A 9 -3.41 -10.05 -13.15
CA LYS A 9 -4.81 -10.40 -13.35
C LYS A 9 -5.58 -10.05 -12.08
N TRP A 10 -6.21 -8.88 -12.08
CA TRP A 10 -7.05 -8.42 -10.98
C TRP A 10 -8.41 -9.14 -10.96
N PRO A 11 -8.98 -9.40 -9.77
CA PRO A 11 -10.36 -9.87 -9.66
C PRO A 11 -11.36 -8.90 -10.30
N GLU A 12 -12.44 -9.42 -10.86
CA GLU A 12 -13.52 -8.59 -11.44
C GLU A 12 -14.32 -7.83 -10.36
N ASP A 13 -14.43 -8.42 -9.17
CA ASP A 13 -15.10 -7.81 -8.02
C ASP A 13 -14.19 -6.77 -7.35
N SER A 14 -14.68 -5.53 -7.24
CA SER A 14 -13.91 -4.41 -6.68
C SER A 14 -13.47 -4.65 -5.24
N LYS A 15 -14.32 -5.26 -4.40
CA LYS A 15 -13.97 -5.56 -3.01
C LYS A 15 -12.81 -6.56 -2.97
N SER A 16 -12.91 -7.64 -3.74
CA SER A 16 -11.85 -8.66 -3.85
C SER A 16 -10.55 -8.08 -4.40
N CYS A 17 -10.61 -7.13 -5.34
CA CYS A 17 -9.45 -6.43 -5.90
C CYS A 17 -8.72 -5.61 -4.83
N VAL A 18 -9.46 -4.79 -4.07
CA VAL A 18 -8.91 -4.01 -2.94
C VAL A 18 -8.34 -4.94 -1.87
N GLN A 19 -9.04 -6.02 -1.54
CA GLN A 19 -8.57 -7.00 -0.55
C GLN A 19 -7.24 -7.65 -0.99
N LEU A 20 -7.12 -8.06 -2.25
CA LEU A 20 -5.89 -8.67 -2.78
C LEU A 20 -4.70 -7.72 -2.72
N TYR A 21 -4.91 -6.44 -3.06
CA TYR A 21 -3.90 -5.39 -2.95
C TYR A 21 -3.50 -5.12 -1.50
N LEU A 22 -4.47 -4.96 -0.59
CA LEU A 22 -4.18 -4.67 0.82
C LEU A 22 -3.49 -5.85 1.52
N ASP A 23 -3.86 -7.09 1.19
CA ASP A 23 -3.16 -8.29 1.71
C ASP A 23 -1.71 -8.34 1.23
N PHE A 24 -1.46 -7.98 -0.03
CA PHE A 24 -0.09 -7.86 -0.55
C PHE A 24 0.73 -6.83 0.24
N LEU A 25 0.18 -5.63 0.43
CA LEU A 25 0.82 -4.55 1.20
C LEU A 25 1.17 -5.00 2.62
N LEU A 26 0.23 -5.64 3.33
CA LEU A 26 0.42 -6.14 4.69
C LEU A 26 1.56 -7.17 4.75
N ARG A 27 1.54 -8.17 3.86
CA ARG A 27 2.57 -9.22 3.82
C ARG A 27 3.94 -8.67 3.48
N VAL A 28 4.02 -7.70 2.57
CA VAL A 28 5.29 -7.02 2.26
C VAL A 28 5.80 -6.26 3.48
N THR A 29 4.94 -5.53 4.21
CA THR A 29 5.38 -4.83 5.42
C THR A 29 5.82 -5.77 6.53
N ASP A 30 5.14 -6.92 6.71
CA ASP A 30 5.53 -7.95 7.67
C ASP A 30 6.87 -8.59 7.28
N MET A 31 7.05 -8.93 5.99
CA MET A 31 8.31 -9.49 5.46
C MET A 31 9.50 -8.53 5.63
N LEU A 32 9.27 -7.23 5.46
CA LEU A 32 10.29 -6.19 5.60
C LEU A 32 10.42 -5.66 7.03
N ASN A 33 9.65 -6.23 7.98
CA ASN A 33 9.62 -5.86 9.40
C ASN A 33 9.38 -4.35 9.62
N ILE A 34 8.47 -3.78 8.83
CA ILE A 34 8.06 -2.38 8.91
C ILE A 34 6.99 -2.23 9.98
N THR A 35 7.16 -1.27 10.88
CA THR A 35 6.23 -1.01 11.99
C THR A 35 5.98 0.48 12.15
N PHE A 36 4.73 0.87 12.39
CA PHE A 36 4.32 2.23 12.75
C PHE A 36 4.17 2.36 14.27
N LYS A 37 5.27 2.11 15.00
CA LYS A 37 5.26 2.07 16.48
C LYS A 37 4.65 3.34 17.08
N ASP A 38 3.86 3.15 18.13
CA ASP A 38 3.27 4.20 18.97
C ASP A 38 2.43 5.23 18.20
N CYS A 39 1.80 4.81 17.09
CA CYS A 39 0.92 5.66 16.30
C CYS A 39 -0.55 5.28 16.52
N GLU A 40 -1.37 6.20 17.04
CA GLU A 40 -2.83 6.02 17.15
C GLU A 40 -3.50 5.81 15.78
N ASN A 41 -2.86 6.30 14.71
CA ASN A 41 -3.30 6.17 13.32
C ASN A 41 -2.49 5.11 12.56
N ASP A 42 -2.15 3.99 13.20
CA ASP A 42 -1.39 2.90 12.57
C ASP A 42 -2.13 2.36 11.32
N PRO A 43 -1.61 2.61 10.10
CA PRO A 43 -2.24 2.18 8.85
C PRO A 43 -2.30 0.66 8.72
N ILE A 44 -1.33 -0.08 9.27
CA ILE A 44 -1.28 -1.54 9.20
C ILE A 44 -2.41 -2.13 10.03
N GLN A 45 -2.57 -1.65 11.27
CA GLN A 45 -3.66 -2.11 12.14
C GLN A 45 -5.02 -1.76 11.53
N ILE A 46 -5.19 -0.52 11.08
CA ILE A 46 -6.44 -0.04 10.47
C ILE A 46 -6.82 -0.90 9.25
N THR A 47 -5.86 -1.19 8.38
CA THR A 47 -6.10 -2.04 7.21
C THR A 47 -6.44 -3.47 7.60
N ARG A 48 -5.76 -4.05 8.60
CA ARG A 48 -6.11 -5.40 9.11
C ARG A 48 -7.53 -5.46 9.66
N GLU A 49 -7.97 -4.42 10.36
CA GLU A 49 -9.32 -4.35 10.93
C GLU A 49 -10.37 -4.12 9.84
N TYR A 50 -10.06 -3.32 8.81
CA TYR A 50 -10.91 -3.15 7.63
C TYR A 50 -11.12 -4.46 6.86
N LEU A 51 -10.06 -5.23 6.63
CA LEU A 51 -10.14 -6.53 5.96
C LEU A 51 -10.97 -7.56 6.74
N LYS A 52 -11.13 -7.38 8.05
CA LYS A 52 -11.98 -8.20 8.93
C LYS A 52 -13.40 -7.65 9.07
N ASP A 53 -13.79 -6.70 8.22
CA ASP A 53 -15.05 -5.94 8.30
C ASP A 53 -15.30 -5.33 9.71
N SER A 54 -14.24 -5.10 10.49
CA SER A 54 -14.29 -4.64 11.89
C SER A 54 -14.10 -3.13 12.01
N LYS A 55 -13.46 -2.48 11.01
CA LYS A 55 -13.40 -1.02 10.87
C LYS A 55 -14.15 -0.54 9.65
N LYS A 56 -14.81 0.60 9.79
CA LYS A 56 -15.54 1.25 8.70
C LYS A 56 -14.60 2.10 7.84
N GLU A 57 -14.99 2.29 6.58
CA GLU A 57 -14.29 3.17 5.64
C GLU A 57 -14.10 4.59 6.20
N THR A 58 -15.05 5.10 6.98
CA THR A 58 -14.96 6.42 7.62
C THR A 58 -13.74 6.57 8.54
N GLU A 59 -13.30 5.48 9.18
CA GLU A 59 -12.12 5.50 10.04
C GLU A 59 -10.83 5.44 9.24
N ARG A 60 -10.83 4.74 8.10
CA ARG A 60 -9.74 4.78 7.12
C ARG A 60 -9.56 6.17 6.55
N GLU A 61 -10.65 6.84 6.19
CA GLU A 61 -10.63 8.21 5.68
C GLU A 61 -10.08 9.21 6.70
N ALA A 62 -10.50 9.11 7.97
CA ALA A 62 -9.98 9.97 9.04
C ALA A 62 -8.46 9.78 9.22
N SER A 63 -7.98 8.53 9.20
CA SER A 63 -6.56 8.22 9.27
C SER A 63 -5.79 8.69 8.03
N LEU A 64 -6.38 8.55 6.83
CA LEU A 64 -5.80 9.06 5.60
C LEU A 64 -5.60 10.58 5.66
N SER A 65 -6.60 11.32 6.13
CA SER A 65 -6.50 12.77 6.34
C SER A 65 -5.42 13.13 7.34
N PHE A 66 -5.27 12.37 8.43
CA PHE A 66 -4.19 12.57 9.40
C PHE A 66 -2.81 12.47 8.74
N TRP A 67 -2.57 11.43 7.93
CA TRP A 67 -1.28 11.24 7.27
C TRP A 67 -0.99 12.26 6.17
N TRP A 68 -1.99 12.70 5.43
CA TRP A 68 -1.84 13.83 4.50
C TRP A 68 -1.47 15.13 5.23
N ASN A 69 -2.18 15.45 6.32
CA ASN A 69 -1.85 16.61 7.15
C ASN A 69 -0.43 16.53 7.72
N TYR A 70 0.04 15.34 8.09
CA TYR A 70 1.42 15.15 8.56
C TYR A 70 2.44 15.49 7.45
N VAL A 71 2.22 15.02 6.23
CA VAL A 71 3.09 15.33 5.07
C VAL A 71 3.07 16.82 4.78
N ASP A 72 1.89 17.46 4.74
CA ASP A 72 1.75 18.87 4.42
C ASP A 72 2.40 19.78 5.47
N ASN A 73 2.20 19.49 6.76
CA ASN A 73 2.76 20.28 7.86
C ASN A 73 4.29 20.20 7.95
N CYS A 74 4.90 19.15 7.39
CA CYS A 74 6.34 18.99 7.32
C CYS A 74 6.96 19.55 6.02
N ASP A 75 6.21 20.33 5.22
CA ASP A 75 6.59 20.74 3.85
C ASP A 75 7.05 19.54 3.00
N GLY A 76 6.40 18.39 3.24
CA GLY A 76 6.84 17.08 2.79
C GLY A 76 6.40 16.73 1.38
N ILE A 77 5.70 17.62 0.68
CA ILE A 77 5.10 17.37 -0.64
C ILE A 77 6.16 16.89 -1.66
N ARG A 78 7.38 17.42 -1.58
CA ARG A 78 8.52 17.02 -2.45
C ARG A 78 9.64 16.29 -1.69
N ASN A 79 9.40 15.94 -0.43
CA ASN A 79 10.40 15.30 0.40
C ASN A 79 10.26 13.78 0.37
N PHE A 80 11.20 13.14 -0.30
CA PHE A 80 11.30 11.67 -0.43
C PHE A 80 12.58 11.13 0.24
N LYS A 81 13.25 11.95 1.05
CA LYS A 81 14.51 11.60 1.72
C LYS A 81 14.29 11.35 3.20
N ASP A 82 13.40 12.14 3.83
CA ASP A 82 13.16 12.05 5.26
C ASP A 82 12.30 10.84 5.58
N LYS A 83 12.90 9.90 6.31
CA LYS A 83 12.25 8.64 6.69
C LYS A 83 10.84 8.83 7.29
N PRO A 84 10.57 9.79 8.19
CA PRO A 84 9.22 9.99 8.73
C PRO A 84 8.19 10.36 7.65
N ILE A 85 8.57 11.20 6.68
CA ILE A 85 7.69 11.62 5.58
C ILE A 85 7.46 10.46 4.61
N VAL A 86 8.50 9.68 4.32
CA VAL A 86 8.36 8.48 3.49
C VAL A 86 7.51 7.42 4.19
N MET A 87 7.61 7.26 5.51
CA MET A 87 6.72 6.41 6.30
C MET A 87 5.27 6.91 6.25
N ALA A 88 5.03 8.22 6.32
CA ALA A 88 3.67 8.77 6.14
C ALA A 88 3.12 8.49 4.74
N ARG A 89 3.95 8.55 3.69
CA ARG A 89 3.56 8.14 2.33
C ARG A 89 3.25 6.66 2.23
N LEU A 90 4.00 5.83 2.95
CA LEU A 90 3.70 4.40 3.05
C LEU A 90 2.33 4.20 3.70
N ALA A 91 2.01 4.93 4.77
CA ALA A 91 0.70 4.90 5.41
C ALA A 91 -0.44 5.28 4.45
N ILE A 92 -0.23 6.33 3.64
CA ILE A 92 -1.18 6.74 2.60
C ILE A 92 -1.44 5.61 1.60
N CYS A 93 -0.45 4.79 1.22
CA CYS A 93 -0.64 3.67 0.29
C CYS A 93 -1.64 2.62 0.80
N PHE A 94 -1.71 2.41 2.12
CA PHE A 94 -2.66 1.50 2.75
C PHE A 94 -4.09 2.07 2.78
N LEU A 95 -4.21 3.39 2.90
CA LEU A 95 -5.45 4.06 3.24
C LEU A 95 -6.13 4.74 2.05
N SER A 96 -5.40 4.97 0.94
CA SER A 96 -5.89 5.75 -0.19
C SER A 96 -6.79 4.96 -1.15
N ILE A 97 -6.62 3.65 -1.25
CA ILE A 97 -7.39 2.82 -2.18
C ILE A 97 -8.81 2.54 -1.67
N LYS A 98 -9.80 2.77 -2.55
CA LYS A 98 -11.20 2.41 -2.36
C LYS A 98 -11.70 1.54 -3.50
N GLU A 99 -12.85 0.91 -3.31
CA GLU A 99 -13.47 0.02 -4.31
C GLU A 99 -13.78 0.71 -5.65
N LYS A 100 -13.97 2.03 -5.64
CA LYS A 100 -14.17 2.84 -6.86
C LYS A 100 -12.88 3.18 -7.60
N ASP A 101 -11.73 3.04 -6.93
CA ASP A 101 -10.40 3.42 -7.44
C ASP A 101 -9.66 2.19 -8.00
N THR A 102 -10.35 1.04 -8.12
CA THR A 102 -9.80 -0.21 -8.69
C THR A 102 -9.25 -0.09 -10.11
N PRO A 103 -9.74 0.80 -11.00
CA PRO A 103 -9.10 1.02 -12.30
C PRO A 103 -7.65 1.53 -12.20
N GLU A 104 -7.30 2.22 -11.11
CA GLU A 104 -5.99 2.84 -10.88
C GLU A 104 -5.11 1.99 -9.93
N ILE A 105 -5.56 0.80 -9.53
CA ILE A 105 -4.89 0.00 -8.49
C ILE A 105 -3.46 -0.40 -8.86
N GLY A 106 -3.16 -0.54 -10.16
CA GLY A 106 -1.80 -0.76 -10.65
C GLY A 106 -0.89 0.43 -10.39
N GLU A 107 -1.40 1.66 -10.48
CA GLU A 107 -0.66 2.88 -10.16
C GLU A 107 -0.41 2.98 -8.66
N HIS A 108 -1.41 2.65 -7.83
CA HIS A 108 -1.25 2.54 -6.37
C HIS A 108 -0.17 1.52 -5.99
N LEU A 109 -0.13 0.37 -6.66
CA LEU A 109 0.89 -0.66 -6.44
C LEU A 109 2.28 -0.19 -6.88
N SER A 110 2.39 0.48 -8.03
CA SER A 110 3.66 1.07 -8.49
C SER A 110 4.17 2.09 -7.47
N TRP A 111 3.29 2.97 -7.00
CA TRP A 111 3.61 3.98 -6.00
C TRP A 111 4.09 3.36 -4.68
N PHE A 112 3.42 2.31 -4.20
CA PHE A 112 3.84 1.58 -3.01
C PHE A 112 5.28 1.04 -3.14
N ILE A 113 5.61 0.42 -4.29
CA ILE A 113 6.95 -0.12 -4.55
C ILE A 113 8.00 1.00 -4.60
N GLU A 114 7.67 2.15 -5.21
CA GLU A 114 8.55 3.33 -5.21
C GLU A 114 8.82 3.85 -3.79
N VAL A 115 7.78 3.92 -2.95
CA VAL A 115 7.91 4.34 -1.54
C VAL A 115 8.84 3.40 -0.76
N LEU A 116 8.74 2.08 -0.97
CA LEU A 116 9.68 1.11 -0.39
C LEU A 116 11.12 1.35 -0.88
N GLY A 117 11.28 1.73 -2.15
CA GLY A 117 12.56 2.13 -2.72
C GLY A 117 13.17 3.36 -2.03
N PHE A 118 12.35 4.38 -1.73
CA PHE A 118 12.79 5.56 -0.97
C PHE A 118 13.21 5.21 0.47
N LEU A 119 12.60 4.19 1.09
CA LEU A 119 13.03 3.65 2.39
C LEU A 119 14.33 2.82 2.31
N ARG A 120 14.91 2.65 1.12
CA ARG A 120 16.12 1.85 0.86
C ARG A 120 15.96 0.38 1.28
N LEU A 121 14.75 -0.15 1.12
CA LEU A 121 14.44 -1.55 1.44
C LEU A 121 14.82 -2.46 0.27
N ASP A 122 15.01 -3.75 0.58
CA ASP A 122 15.36 -4.75 -0.42
C ASP A 122 14.14 -5.11 -1.29
N LEU A 123 14.01 -4.41 -2.41
CA LEU A 123 12.93 -4.62 -3.37
C LEU A 123 13.03 -6.00 -4.07
N SER A 124 14.19 -6.66 -4.06
CA SER A 124 14.35 -7.98 -4.70
C SER A 124 13.37 -8.99 -4.12
N LYS A 125 13.22 -8.98 -2.79
CA LYS A 125 12.26 -9.84 -2.08
C LYS A 125 10.82 -9.49 -2.42
N VAL A 126 10.51 -8.20 -2.56
CA VAL A 126 9.18 -7.71 -2.93
C VAL A 126 8.79 -8.19 -4.33
N ILE A 127 9.71 -8.12 -5.30
CA ILE A 127 9.47 -8.57 -6.67
C ILE A 127 9.28 -10.09 -6.74
N VAL A 128 10.07 -10.86 -6.00
CA VAL A 128 9.88 -12.32 -5.90
C VAL A 128 8.51 -12.62 -5.32
N PHE A 129 8.16 -12.00 -4.19
CA PHE A 129 6.87 -12.20 -3.53
C PHE A 129 5.69 -11.76 -4.40
N MET A 130 5.82 -10.70 -5.17
CA MET A 130 4.81 -10.26 -6.14
C MET A 130 4.52 -11.34 -7.19
N GLY A 131 5.53 -12.08 -7.63
CA GLY A 131 5.38 -13.23 -8.53
C GLY A 131 4.65 -14.42 -7.92
N GLU A 132 4.67 -14.55 -6.59
CA GLU A 132 4.02 -15.64 -5.84
C GLU A 132 2.59 -15.27 -5.40
N HIS A 133 2.34 -13.99 -5.12
CA HIS A 133 1.08 -13.49 -4.58
C HIS A 133 0.03 -13.23 -5.66
N PHE A 134 0.44 -12.75 -6.84
CA PHE A 134 -0.47 -12.38 -7.92
C PHE A 134 -0.50 -13.41 -9.05
N GLU A 135 -1.66 -13.58 -9.67
CA GLU A 135 -1.75 -14.20 -11.00
C GLU A 135 -1.38 -13.19 -12.08
N PHE A 136 -0.72 -13.68 -13.15
CA PHE A 136 -0.32 -12.85 -14.28
C PHE A 136 -0.92 -13.38 -15.58
N ASN A 137 -1.42 -12.48 -16.41
CA ASN A 137 -1.77 -12.80 -17.80
C ASN A 137 -0.48 -13.14 -18.57
N GLN A 138 -0.55 -14.17 -19.40
CA GLN A 138 0.55 -14.48 -20.31
C GLN A 138 0.67 -13.34 -21.33
N LYS A 139 1.90 -12.89 -21.61
CA LYS A 139 2.13 -12.06 -22.79
C LYS A 139 1.86 -12.95 -24.00
N GLU A 140 0.79 -12.64 -24.75
CA GLU A 140 0.60 -13.14 -26.11
C GLU A 140 1.75 -12.69 -27.03
#